data_AF-A0AAN8JKN4-F1
#
_entry.id   AF-A0AAN8JKN4-F1
#
_cell.length_a   1.000
_cell.length_b   1.000
_cell.length_c   1.000
_cell.angle_alpha   90.00
_cell.angle_beta   90.00
_cell.angle_gamma   90.00
#
_symmetry.space_group_name_H-M   'P 1'
#
loop_
_entity.id
_entity.type
_entity.pdbx_description
1 polymer ?
#
loop_
_entity_poly.entity_id
_entity_poly.type
_entity_poly.pdbx_seq_one_letter_code
_entity_poly.pdbx_strand_id
1 'polypeptide(L)'
;MNVLVVGVIVLFLGVAVCENPKEFTAAVYGHAVILPQGSKDGVVSRRDALKTIMTNIDIYSAQAKLAAQKRVDILVFPEGGLFGWDFDRNTITPYLEHVPDIQQGQWNPCTQPGTHPDSKIQHHLSCMARNNSLYIVGSLGNKIECDENADGYCPDGGQYQYNTAVVFDRNGDLVASYNKRNLNNESQYDRPQKAELVSFRTPFGLFGLYFCDEIYHYDPAMRMIDELGIPNVVCPTSWRDNYPNRIAIQTLSGFARGFGINMLAANVHRPDMGKQGSGIYSPDGVVASYYDNRSGSSGKLLVATTGVIRRPVRQRLPQYETSMQTEGGSQDTFMSDVNGDSYKLVILDSRQRSLRLCVAEMCCEIEYDIEFRAGDVYAFGVFSGNHAQPENGKYNYYQSCMVLKCPNSTKETCGKQSTDASSVFTHLRINAFFSTKYVYPLHVVSHRGQLTLASQWNYQDGVLWSRQRTYPLVSAGFYGRIYERDSSNSETICASVVLLISCVFYHMF
;
A
#
# COMPACT_ATOMS: atom_id res chain seq x y z
N MET A 1 31.35 71.09 23.98
CA MET A 1 32.04 70.23 23.00
C MET A 1 31.19 68.96 22.90
N ASN A 2 30.27 68.91 21.95
CA ASN A 2 29.30 67.81 21.84
C ASN A 2 29.93 66.67 21.03
N VAL A 3 30.06 65.50 21.66
CA VAL A 3 30.56 64.28 21.03
C VAL A 3 29.39 63.62 20.30
N LEU A 4 29.51 63.51 18.98
CA LEU A 4 28.58 62.78 18.13
C LEU A 4 28.99 61.30 18.13
N VAL A 5 28.18 60.43 18.74
CA VAL A 5 28.36 58.98 18.67
C VAL A 5 27.57 58.47 17.47
N VAL A 6 28.27 58.03 16.42
CA VAL A 6 27.66 57.39 15.24
C VAL A 6 27.63 55.88 15.49
N GLY A 7 26.46 55.34 15.76
CA GLY A 7 26.24 53.90 15.85
C GLY A 7 26.07 53.29 14.46
N VAL A 8 26.95 52.37 14.08
CA VAL A 8 26.83 51.57 12.85
C VAL A 8 25.95 50.36 13.14
N ILE A 9 24.74 50.34 12.56
CA ILE A 9 23.85 49.18 12.60
C ILE A 9 24.24 48.25 11.43
N VAL A 10 24.85 47.11 11.75
CA VAL A 10 25.11 46.04 10.78
C VAL A 10 23.86 45.18 10.67
N LEU A 11 23.08 45.39 9.60
CA LEU A 11 21.94 44.54 9.26
C LEU A 11 22.46 43.23 8.62
N PHE A 12 22.40 42.13 9.36
CA PHE A 12 22.55 40.79 8.77
C PHE A 12 21.25 40.44 8.02
N LEU A 13 21.23 40.69 6.71
CA LEU A 13 20.22 40.11 5.82
C LEU A 13 20.50 38.61 5.69
N GLY A 14 19.88 37.83 6.56
CA GLY A 14 19.82 36.37 6.43
C GLY A 14 19.05 36.03 5.16
N VAL A 15 19.76 35.68 4.08
CA VAL A 15 19.15 35.07 2.91
C VAL A 15 18.71 33.68 3.32
N ALA A 16 17.41 33.49 3.56
CA ALA A 16 16.83 32.16 3.66
C ALA A 16 16.97 31.49 2.29
N VAL A 17 18.03 30.72 2.10
CA VAL A 17 18.15 29.84 0.94
C VAL A 17 17.08 28.77 1.14
N CYS A 18 16.00 28.85 0.37
CA CYS A 18 15.07 27.73 0.24
C CYS A 18 15.81 26.60 -0.46
N GLU A 19 16.51 25.77 0.31
CA GLU A 19 17.04 24.50 -0.19
C GLU A 19 15.87 23.69 -0.74
N ASN A 20 15.97 23.36 -2.02
CA ASN A 20 14.98 22.56 -2.70
C ASN A 20 15.62 21.20 -2.95
N PRO A 21 15.61 20.30 -1.95
CA PRO A 21 16.37 19.06 -2.01
C PRO A 21 15.93 18.25 -3.23
N LYS A 22 16.92 17.67 -3.91
CA LYS A 22 16.70 16.79 -5.06
C LYS A 22 16.48 15.34 -4.64
N GLU A 23 16.96 14.98 -3.45
CA GLU A 23 16.93 13.63 -2.91
C GLU A 23 16.66 13.69 -1.40
N PHE A 24 16.20 12.57 -0.85
CA PHE A 24 16.09 12.35 0.58
C PHE A 24 16.43 10.91 0.93
N THR A 25 16.88 10.67 2.14
CA THR A 25 17.20 9.34 2.65
C THR A 25 16.02 8.79 3.43
N ALA A 26 15.40 7.74 2.90
CA ALA A 26 14.27 7.08 3.52
C ALA A 26 14.72 5.79 4.22
N ALA A 27 13.96 5.40 5.24
CA ALA A 27 14.04 4.08 5.83
C ALA A 27 12.68 3.45 6.03
N VAL A 28 12.62 2.13 5.88
CA VAL A 28 11.48 1.31 6.26
C VAL A 28 11.99 0.16 7.11
N TYR A 29 11.24 -0.21 8.15
CA TYR A 29 11.61 -1.33 9.01
C TYR A 29 10.62 -2.48 8.87
N GLY A 30 11.08 -3.59 8.28
CA GLY A 30 10.34 -4.85 8.33
C GLY A 30 10.39 -5.41 9.74
N HIS A 31 9.30 -5.33 10.50
CA HIS A 31 9.33 -5.61 11.95
C HIS A 31 8.88 -7.02 12.29
N ALA A 32 9.75 -7.80 12.94
CA ALA A 32 9.38 -9.06 13.57
C ALA A 32 8.62 -8.78 14.88
N VAL A 33 7.32 -8.50 14.74
CA VAL A 33 6.47 -8.09 15.87
C VAL A 33 6.37 -9.15 16.95
N ILE A 34 6.55 -8.72 18.20
CA ILE A 34 6.25 -9.52 19.38
C ILE A 34 4.74 -9.39 19.63
N LEU A 35 4.03 -10.51 19.45
CA LEU A 35 2.59 -10.58 19.66
C LEU A 35 2.25 -10.80 21.14
N PRO A 36 1.15 -10.24 21.64
CA PRO A 36 0.61 -10.61 22.94
C PRO A 36 0.17 -12.09 22.94
N GLN A 37 0.33 -12.76 24.08
CA GLN A 37 -0.18 -14.13 24.27
C GLN A 37 -1.68 -14.08 24.53
N GLY A 38 -2.45 -14.96 23.88
CA GLY A 38 -3.88 -15.13 24.16
C GLY A 38 -4.70 -13.87 23.96
N SER A 39 -4.44 -13.11 22.87
CA SER A 39 -5.09 -11.82 22.63
C SER A 39 -6.60 -11.88 22.49
N LYS A 40 -7.17 -13.08 22.29
CA LYS A 40 -8.62 -13.36 22.30
C LYS A 40 -9.11 -14.12 23.53
N ASP A 41 -8.24 -14.47 24.46
CA ASP A 41 -8.58 -15.29 25.62
C ASP A 41 -9.23 -14.47 26.75
N GLY A 42 -9.18 -13.13 26.66
CA GLY A 42 -9.85 -12.21 27.58
C GLY A 42 -9.26 -10.80 27.57
N VAL A 43 -9.98 -9.85 28.16
CA VAL A 43 -9.52 -8.45 28.29
C VAL A 43 -8.40 -8.38 29.33
N VAL A 44 -7.24 -7.88 28.92
CA VAL A 44 -6.08 -7.66 29.81
C VAL A 44 -6.09 -6.27 30.44
N SER A 45 -5.27 -6.05 31.48
CA SER A 45 -5.09 -4.71 32.03
C SER A 45 -4.32 -3.81 31.06
N ARG A 46 -4.58 -2.48 31.06
CA ARG A 46 -3.79 -1.49 30.30
C ARG A 46 -2.29 -1.59 30.58
N ARG A 47 -1.92 -1.88 31.83
CA ARG A 47 -0.52 -2.09 32.23
C ARG A 47 0.10 -3.28 31.50
N ASP A 48 -0.64 -4.38 31.34
CA ASP A 48 -0.13 -5.57 30.66
C ASP A 48 -0.10 -5.39 29.14
N ALA A 49 -1.11 -4.75 28.55
CA ALA A 49 -1.08 -4.33 27.15
C ALA A 49 0.15 -3.46 26.83
N LEU A 50 0.44 -2.47 27.69
CA LEU A 50 1.60 -1.60 27.55
C LEU A 50 2.94 -2.34 27.64
N LYS A 51 3.05 -3.47 28.35
CA LYS A 51 4.32 -4.23 28.38
C LYS A 51 4.71 -4.75 27.00
N THR A 52 3.75 -5.36 26.29
CA THR A 52 3.97 -5.84 24.92
C THR A 52 4.30 -4.69 23.99
N ILE A 53 3.54 -3.60 24.07
CA ILE A 53 3.74 -2.41 23.25
C ILE A 53 5.12 -1.81 23.49
N MET A 54 5.52 -1.61 24.75
CA MET A 54 6.82 -1.01 25.08
C MET A 54 7.98 -1.90 24.64
N THR A 55 7.83 -3.21 24.70
CA THR A 55 8.85 -4.15 24.16
C THR A 55 9.07 -3.94 22.65
N ASN A 56 7.99 -3.75 21.88
CA ASN A 56 8.10 -3.43 20.46
C ASN A 56 8.66 -2.00 20.23
N ILE A 57 8.28 -1.02 21.06
CA ILE A 57 8.82 0.36 21.00
C ILE A 57 10.32 0.41 21.28
N ASP A 58 10.86 -0.45 22.15
CA ASP A 58 12.29 -0.54 22.40
C ASP A 58 13.05 -0.97 21.13
N ILE A 59 12.49 -1.93 20.38
CA ILE A 59 13.03 -2.34 19.08
C ILE A 59 12.96 -1.17 18.10
N TYR A 60 11.83 -0.47 18.01
CA TYR A 60 11.70 0.71 17.14
C TYR A 60 12.72 1.80 17.49
N SER A 61 12.91 2.06 18.78
CA SER A 61 13.88 3.04 19.29
C SER A 61 15.30 2.68 18.88
N ALA A 62 15.67 1.40 18.91
CA ALA A 62 16.97 0.94 18.41
C ALA A 62 17.12 1.16 16.90
N GLN A 63 16.08 0.89 16.11
CA GLN A 63 16.10 1.13 14.67
C GLN A 63 16.16 2.63 14.33
N ALA A 64 15.46 3.48 15.08
CA ALA A 64 15.52 4.93 14.90
C ALA A 64 16.92 5.49 15.17
N LYS A 65 17.62 4.98 16.19
CA LYS A 65 19.03 5.35 16.45
C LYS A 65 19.95 4.93 15.29
N LEU A 66 19.78 3.72 14.75
CA LEU A 66 20.53 3.25 13.59
C LEU A 66 20.22 4.06 12.32
N ALA A 67 18.97 4.46 12.14
CA ALA A 67 18.52 5.31 11.05
C ALA A 67 19.13 6.72 11.16
N ALA A 68 19.18 7.30 12.36
CA ALA A 68 19.80 8.60 12.63
C ALA A 68 21.29 8.60 12.28
N GLN A 69 22.02 7.55 12.65
CA GLN A 69 23.43 7.37 12.28
C GLN A 69 23.65 7.36 10.76
N LYS A 70 22.63 6.93 10.00
CA LYS A 70 22.63 6.89 8.53
C LYS A 70 22.01 8.14 7.90
N ARG A 71 21.73 9.19 8.69
CA ARG A 71 21.13 10.47 8.25
C ARG A 71 19.81 10.27 7.51
N VAL A 72 18.98 9.35 8.00
CA VAL A 72 17.63 9.11 7.50
C VAL A 72 16.75 10.32 7.81
N ASP A 73 15.99 10.78 6.81
CA ASP A 73 15.05 11.88 6.91
C ASP A 73 13.68 11.43 7.42
N ILE A 74 13.24 10.22 7.04
CA ILE A 74 11.95 9.62 7.41
C ILE A 74 12.08 8.10 7.60
N LEU A 75 11.53 7.58 8.70
CA LEU A 75 11.46 6.15 9.03
C LEU A 75 10.01 5.70 9.19
N VAL A 76 9.63 4.67 8.43
CA VAL A 76 8.29 4.08 8.47
C VAL A 76 8.30 2.74 9.20
N PHE A 77 7.36 2.58 10.13
CA PHE A 77 7.08 1.33 10.83
C PHE A 77 5.77 0.67 10.36
N PRO A 78 5.61 -0.66 10.55
CA PRO A 78 4.46 -1.38 10.03
C PRO A 78 3.15 -1.14 10.76
N GLU A 79 2.05 -1.40 10.06
CA GLU A 79 0.71 -1.55 10.63
C GLU A 79 0.67 -2.74 11.59
N GLY A 80 0.05 -2.55 12.75
CA GLY A 80 0.00 -3.59 13.78
C GLY A 80 1.36 -3.96 14.37
N GLY A 81 2.43 -3.21 14.09
CA GLY A 81 3.78 -3.54 14.57
C GLY A 81 4.00 -3.31 16.07
N LEU A 82 3.05 -2.70 16.78
CA LEU A 82 3.12 -2.50 18.24
C LEU A 82 2.52 -3.65 19.04
N PHE A 83 1.48 -4.31 18.53
CA PHE A 83 0.69 -5.29 19.29
C PHE A 83 0.02 -6.37 18.43
N GLY A 84 0.21 -6.38 17.11
CA GLY A 84 -0.38 -7.36 16.21
C GLY A 84 -1.79 -7.00 15.74
N TRP A 85 -2.57 -8.03 15.40
CA TRP A 85 -3.87 -7.90 14.72
C TRP A 85 -4.95 -8.86 15.24
N ASP A 86 -4.62 -9.81 16.11
CA ASP A 86 -5.55 -10.88 16.50
C ASP A 86 -6.39 -10.48 17.71
N PHE A 87 -7.36 -9.58 17.52
CA PHE A 87 -8.23 -9.08 18.58
C PHE A 87 -9.70 -9.11 18.17
N ASP A 88 -10.58 -8.99 19.16
CA ASP A 88 -11.96 -8.54 18.99
C ASP A 88 -12.13 -7.11 19.53
N ARG A 89 -13.37 -6.58 19.45
CA ARG A 89 -13.70 -5.22 19.88
C ARG A 89 -13.31 -4.93 21.33
N ASN A 90 -13.48 -5.89 22.24
CA ASN A 90 -13.28 -5.68 23.68
C ASN A 90 -11.83 -5.89 24.10
N THR A 91 -11.20 -6.92 23.53
CA THR A 91 -9.83 -7.33 23.87
C THR A 91 -8.78 -6.35 23.34
N ILE A 92 -9.09 -5.57 22.30
CA ILE A 92 -8.19 -4.52 21.82
C ILE A 92 -8.21 -3.25 22.68
N THR A 93 -9.30 -2.95 23.39
CA THR A 93 -9.49 -1.67 24.11
C THR A 93 -8.31 -1.28 25.02
N PRO A 94 -7.66 -2.19 25.78
CA PRO A 94 -6.48 -1.85 26.59
C PRO A 94 -5.25 -1.41 25.78
N TYR A 95 -5.20 -1.63 24.47
CA TYR A 95 -4.09 -1.26 23.59
C TYR A 95 -4.29 0.12 22.95
N LEU A 96 -5.50 0.68 23.00
CA LEU A 96 -5.85 1.92 22.30
C LEU A 96 -5.45 3.19 23.07
N GLU A 97 -5.20 4.27 22.34
CA GLU A 97 -5.02 5.64 22.85
C GLU A 97 -5.94 6.60 22.11
N HIS A 98 -6.32 7.72 22.73
CA HIS A 98 -6.96 8.80 21.98
C HIS A 98 -5.91 9.56 21.18
N VAL A 99 -6.08 9.61 19.86
CA VAL A 99 -5.27 10.44 18.95
C VAL A 99 -6.05 11.74 18.69
N PRO A 100 -5.55 12.91 19.16
CA PRO A 100 -6.29 14.16 19.02
C PRO A 100 -6.39 14.62 17.57
N ASP A 101 -7.44 15.37 17.27
CA ASP A 101 -7.59 16.05 15.99
C ASP A 101 -6.56 17.18 15.85
N ILE A 102 -5.68 17.04 14.87
CA ILE A 102 -4.59 17.98 14.60
C ILE A 102 -5.13 19.37 14.21
N GLN A 103 -6.34 19.46 13.68
CA GLN A 103 -6.98 20.74 13.35
C GLN A 103 -7.35 21.54 14.61
N GLN A 104 -7.46 20.90 15.77
CA GLN A 104 -7.80 21.55 17.04
C GLN A 104 -6.58 22.12 17.77
N GLY A 105 -5.37 21.78 17.33
CA GLY A 105 -4.14 22.34 17.86
C GLY A 105 -2.92 21.47 17.61
N GLN A 106 -1.76 22.10 17.49
CA GLN A 106 -0.48 21.40 17.43
C GLN A 106 -0.15 20.81 18.80
N TRP A 107 0.30 19.56 18.82
CA TRP A 107 0.72 18.88 20.04
C TRP A 107 2.05 18.15 19.84
N ASN A 108 2.92 18.29 20.83
CA ASN A 108 4.19 17.58 20.92
C ASN A 108 4.16 16.64 22.14
N PRO A 109 3.81 15.35 21.96
CA PRO A 109 3.74 14.41 23.08
C PRO A 109 5.04 14.27 23.86
N CYS A 110 6.21 14.49 23.24
CA CYS A 110 7.49 14.37 23.91
C CYS A 110 7.73 15.48 24.95
N THR A 111 7.40 16.72 24.59
CA THR A 111 7.63 17.89 25.46
C THR A 111 6.41 18.24 26.31
N GLN A 112 5.23 17.75 25.92
CA GLN A 112 3.96 18.00 26.60
C GLN A 112 3.22 16.67 26.91
N PRO A 113 3.83 15.75 27.68
CA PRO A 113 3.24 14.44 27.96
C PRO A 113 1.95 14.49 28.79
N GLY A 114 1.68 15.61 29.49
CA GLY A 114 0.50 15.78 30.34
C GLY A 114 -0.74 16.31 29.62
N THR A 115 -0.65 16.71 28.35
CA THR A 115 -1.77 17.35 27.63
C THR A 115 -2.94 16.40 27.38
N HIS A 116 -2.64 15.14 27.05
CA HIS A 116 -3.64 14.09 26.85
C HIS A 116 -3.35 12.90 27.77
N PRO A 117 -4.36 12.39 28.50
CA PRO A 117 -4.18 11.24 29.39
C PRO A 117 -3.85 9.96 28.59
N ASP A 118 -3.19 9.02 29.24
CA ASP A 118 -2.90 7.67 28.71
C ASP A 118 -2.18 7.60 27.35
N SER A 119 -1.43 8.65 26.98
CA SER A 119 -0.78 8.83 25.67
C SER A 119 0.65 8.29 25.57
N LYS A 120 0.96 7.18 26.25
CA LYS A 120 2.34 6.67 26.36
C LYS A 120 2.95 6.25 25.02
N ILE A 121 2.17 5.64 24.13
CA ILE A 121 2.62 5.26 22.79
C ILE A 121 3.03 6.51 22.01
N GLN A 122 2.13 7.50 21.98
CA GLN A 122 2.37 8.75 21.27
C GLN A 122 3.57 9.52 21.86
N HIS A 123 3.73 9.54 23.19
CA HIS A 123 4.90 10.09 23.86
C HIS A 123 6.21 9.47 23.37
N HIS A 124 6.30 8.13 23.35
CA HIS A 124 7.51 7.44 22.93
C HIS A 124 7.82 7.62 21.44
N LEU A 125 6.81 7.58 20.56
CA LEU A 125 6.99 7.82 19.13
C LEU A 125 7.43 9.26 18.84
N SER A 126 6.82 10.25 19.50
CA SER A 126 7.19 11.66 19.42
C SER A 126 8.62 11.90 19.90
N CYS A 127 9.02 11.34 21.05
CA CYS A 127 10.39 11.47 21.55
C CYS A 127 11.39 10.74 20.67
N MET A 128 11.01 9.61 20.08
CA MET A 128 11.85 8.90 19.11
C MET A 128 12.13 9.78 17.89
N ALA A 129 11.13 10.48 17.37
CA ALA A 129 11.31 11.42 16.26
C ALA A 129 12.23 12.58 16.65
N ARG A 130 11.92 13.25 17.77
CA ARG A 130 12.67 14.39 18.30
C ARG A 130 14.13 14.08 18.57
N ASN A 131 14.40 13.03 19.34
CA ASN A 131 15.74 12.69 19.81
C ASN A 131 16.67 12.20 18.69
N ASN A 132 16.09 11.75 17.58
CA ASN A 132 16.83 11.29 16.41
C ASN A 132 16.75 12.26 15.22
N SER A 133 16.02 13.38 15.37
CA SER A 133 15.86 14.44 14.37
C SER A 133 15.38 13.94 13.00
N LEU A 134 14.44 12.99 12.98
CA LEU A 134 13.88 12.39 11.76
C LEU A 134 12.37 12.22 11.87
N TYR A 135 11.66 12.19 10.74
CA TYR A 135 10.22 11.93 10.73
C TYR A 135 9.94 10.47 11.08
N ILE A 136 9.03 10.21 12.02
CA ILE A 136 8.60 8.86 12.40
C ILE A 136 7.17 8.65 11.93
N VAL A 137 6.95 7.59 11.15
CA VAL A 137 5.61 7.11 10.79
C VAL A 137 5.36 5.82 11.55
N GLY A 138 4.28 5.79 12.34
CA GLY A 138 3.86 4.63 13.12
C GLY A 138 2.38 4.32 12.91
N SER A 139 1.95 3.17 13.43
CA SER A 139 0.54 2.78 13.48
C SER A 139 0.19 2.30 14.89
N LEU A 140 -0.95 2.75 15.40
CA LEU A 140 -1.53 2.38 16.67
C LEU A 140 -3.06 2.27 16.56
N GLY A 141 -3.70 1.82 17.63
CA GLY A 141 -5.17 1.84 17.72
C GLY A 141 -5.64 3.14 18.38
N ASN A 142 -6.57 3.84 17.72
CA ASN A 142 -7.19 5.06 18.22
C ASN A 142 -8.52 4.75 18.87
N LYS A 143 -8.87 5.44 19.96
CA LYS A 143 -10.21 5.41 20.56
C LYS A 143 -10.78 6.82 20.68
N ILE A 144 -12.04 6.99 20.33
CA ILE A 144 -12.76 8.27 20.43
C ILE A 144 -14.09 8.02 21.12
N GLU A 145 -14.32 8.67 22.25
CA GLU A 145 -15.61 8.60 22.96
C GLU A 145 -16.70 9.31 22.15
N CYS A 146 -17.90 8.74 22.16
CA CYS A 146 -19.08 9.29 21.50
C CYS A 146 -20.32 9.12 22.39
N ASP A 147 -21.30 10.01 22.24
CA ASP A 147 -22.59 9.92 22.93
C ASP A 147 -23.61 9.23 22.03
N GLU A 148 -24.05 8.04 22.44
CA GLU A 148 -25.05 7.23 21.72
C GLU A 148 -26.38 7.97 21.49
N ASN A 149 -26.71 8.96 22.33
CA ASN A 149 -27.95 9.74 22.19
C ASN A 149 -27.81 10.90 21.19
N ALA A 150 -26.58 11.37 20.96
CA ALA A 150 -26.29 12.53 20.12
C ALA A 150 -25.74 12.14 18.74
N ASP A 151 -25.00 11.04 18.65
CA ASP A 151 -24.40 10.51 17.43
C ASP A 151 -25.06 9.17 17.07
N GLY A 152 -25.91 9.18 16.04
CA GLY A 152 -26.61 8.00 15.55
C GLY A 152 -25.72 6.92 14.91
N TYR A 153 -24.42 7.17 14.76
CA TYR A 153 -23.43 6.19 14.30
C TYR A 153 -22.53 5.68 15.43
N CYS A 154 -22.66 6.22 16.65
CA CYS A 154 -21.86 5.81 17.79
C CYS A 154 -22.09 4.32 18.07
N PRO A 155 -21.03 3.49 18.08
CA PRO A 155 -21.17 2.06 18.35
C PRO A 155 -21.64 1.81 19.79
N ASP A 156 -22.31 0.67 19.99
CA ASP A 156 -22.67 0.18 21.33
C ASP A 156 -21.43 0.19 22.25
N GLY A 157 -21.56 0.86 23.40
CA GLY A 157 -20.46 1.10 24.35
C GLY A 157 -19.83 2.49 24.27
N GLY A 158 -20.41 3.43 23.51
CA GLY A 158 -20.06 4.85 23.56
C GLY A 158 -18.64 5.19 23.05
N GLN A 159 -18.06 4.37 22.17
CA GLN A 159 -16.68 4.56 21.74
C GLN A 159 -16.43 4.02 20.33
N TYR A 160 -15.83 4.83 19.47
CA TYR A 160 -15.20 4.40 18.23
C TYR A 160 -13.78 3.88 18.47
N GLN A 161 -13.38 2.85 17.73
CA GLN A 161 -12.04 2.27 17.73
C GLN A 161 -11.50 2.25 16.29
N TYR A 162 -10.36 2.88 16.00
CA TYR A 162 -9.82 2.97 14.63
C TYR A 162 -8.40 2.40 14.51
N ASN A 163 -8.12 1.70 13.41
CA ASN A 163 -6.74 1.43 13.00
C ASN A 163 -6.14 2.74 12.47
N THR A 164 -5.12 3.27 13.13
CA THR A 164 -4.67 4.64 12.90
C THR A 164 -3.18 4.70 12.62
N ALA A 165 -2.80 5.36 11.53
CA ALA A 165 -1.41 5.73 11.29
C ALA A 165 -1.17 7.18 11.75
N VAL A 166 0.00 7.44 12.31
CA VAL A 166 0.41 8.76 12.81
C VAL A 166 1.80 9.13 12.30
N VAL A 167 2.04 10.43 12.14
CA VAL A 167 3.33 10.99 11.72
C VAL A 167 3.79 12.02 12.73
N PHE A 168 4.99 11.82 13.24
CA PHE A 168 5.71 12.80 14.06
C PHE A 168 6.84 13.42 13.24
N ASP A 169 6.97 14.75 13.29
CA ASP A 169 8.07 15.45 12.63
C ASP A 169 9.39 15.38 13.42
N ARG A 170 10.43 16.04 12.90
CA ARG A 170 11.77 16.05 13.52
C ARG A 170 11.81 16.70 14.91
N ASN A 171 10.81 17.49 15.28
CA ASN A 171 10.69 18.11 16.60
C ASN A 171 9.87 17.24 17.57
N GLY A 172 9.19 16.21 17.05
CA GLY A 172 8.25 15.36 17.76
C GLY A 172 6.80 15.86 17.69
N ASP A 173 6.48 16.82 16.84
CA ASP A 173 5.11 17.32 16.70
C ASP A 173 4.26 16.31 15.92
N LEU A 174 3.02 16.06 16.37
CA LEU A 174 2.05 15.27 15.60
C LEU A 174 1.59 16.10 14.39
N VAL A 175 1.95 15.66 13.18
CA VAL A 175 1.72 16.41 11.93
C VAL A 175 0.75 15.74 10.95
N ALA A 176 0.45 14.45 11.16
CA ALA A 176 -0.63 13.75 10.46
C ALA A 176 -1.15 12.57 11.29
N SER A 177 -2.44 12.31 11.17
CA SER A 177 -3.12 11.10 11.65
C SER A 177 -4.15 10.68 10.61
N TYR A 178 -4.24 9.38 10.33
CA TYR A 178 -5.16 8.81 9.36
C TYR A 178 -5.82 7.56 9.93
N ASN A 179 -7.15 7.55 9.99
CA ASN A 179 -7.92 6.37 10.37
C ASN A 179 -8.23 5.54 9.12
N LYS A 180 -7.86 4.25 9.15
CA LYS A 180 -8.03 3.32 8.03
C LYS A 180 -9.50 3.22 7.63
N ARG A 181 -9.78 3.47 6.35
CA ARG A 181 -11.11 3.44 5.75
C ARG A 181 -11.49 2.04 5.27
N ASN A 182 -10.57 1.36 4.61
CA ASN A 182 -10.82 0.06 4.00
C ASN A 182 -10.24 -1.05 4.87
N LEU A 183 -11.07 -1.54 5.78
CA LEU A 183 -10.74 -2.61 6.73
C LEU A 183 -10.74 -3.97 6.04
N ASN A 184 -9.75 -4.82 6.36
CA ASN A 184 -9.60 -6.16 5.80
C ASN A 184 -9.53 -7.20 6.93
N ASN A 185 -10.67 -7.78 7.26
CA ASN A 185 -10.84 -8.73 8.37
C ASN A 185 -10.38 -8.16 9.74
N GLU A 186 -10.81 -6.93 10.02
CA GLU A 186 -10.43 -6.15 11.20
C GLU A 186 -11.66 -5.78 12.05
N SER A 187 -12.41 -6.78 12.51
CA SER A 187 -13.67 -6.60 13.26
C SER A 187 -13.55 -5.82 14.56
N GLN A 188 -12.33 -5.66 15.07
CA GLN A 188 -12.04 -4.88 16.27
C GLN A 188 -12.08 -3.36 16.04
N TYR A 189 -12.08 -2.92 14.77
CA TYR A 189 -12.08 -1.51 14.40
C TYR A 189 -13.36 -1.11 13.66
N ASP A 190 -13.73 0.14 13.87
CA ASP A 190 -14.78 0.85 13.16
C ASP A 190 -14.23 1.45 11.86
N ARG A 191 -15.13 1.65 10.90
CA ARG A 191 -14.82 2.28 9.62
C ARG A 191 -15.15 3.78 9.70
N PRO A 192 -14.26 4.66 9.15
CA PRO A 192 -14.52 6.04 8.75
C PRO A 192 -15.99 6.34 8.48
N GLN A 193 -16.64 7.44 8.84
CA GLN A 193 -17.89 7.77 8.10
C GLN A 193 -17.55 8.31 6.70
N LYS A 194 -16.54 9.17 6.65
CA LYS A 194 -15.99 9.75 5.42
C LYS A 194 -14.58 9.23 5.19
N ALA A 195 -14.17 9.22 3.92
CA ALA A 195 -12.77 8.96 3.58
C ALA A 195 -11.93 10.20 3.92
N GLU A 196 -10.92 10.02 4.75
CA GLU A 196 -9.97 11.07 5.12
C GLU A 196 -8.88 11.16 4.04
N LEU A 197 -8.57 12.36 3.57
CA LEU A 197 -7.48 12.61 2.60
C LEU A 197 -6.30 13.25 3.32
N VAL A 198 -5.47 12.44 3.97
CA VAL A 198 -4.44 12.92 4.90
C VAL A 198 -3.09 13.07 4.20
N SER A 199 -2.55 14.28 4.19
CA SER A 199 -1.21 14.56 3.66
C SER A 199 -0.42 15.45 4.62
N PHE A 200 0.91 15.37 4.54
CA PHE A 200 1.82 16.17 5.35
C PHE A 200 3.00 16.67 4.52
N ARG A 201 3.44 17.89 4.84
CA ARG A 201 4.59 18.53 4.16
C ARG A 201 5.88 18.23 4.92
N THR A 202 6.92 17.96 4.16
CA THR A 202 8.30 17.87 4.66
C THR A 202 9.20 18.79 3.84
N PRO A 203 10.43 19.09 4.30
CA PRO A 203 11.42 19.80 3.47
C PRO A 203 11.74 19.09 2.14
N PHE A 204 11.47 17.79 2.05
CA PHE A 204 11.78 16.92 0.92
C PHE A 204 10.54 16.42 0.17
N GLY A 205 9.38 17.05 0.35
CA GLY A 205 8.21 16.80 -0.49
C GLY A 205 6.89 16.74 0.26
N LEU A 206 5.83 16.54 -0.51
CA LEU A 206 4.48 16.27 0.00
C LEU A 206 4.27 14.77 0.05
N PHE A 207 3.80 14.27 1.19
CA PHE A 207 3.51 12.86 1.40
C PHE A 207 2.03 12.66 1.70
N GLY A 208 1.44 11.63 1.09
CA GLY A 208 0.15 11.08 1.51
C GLY A 208 0.34 9.98 2.55
N LEU A 209 -0.66 9.84 3.43
CA LEU A 209 -0.73 8.81 4.44
C LEU A 209 -1.98 7.94 4.20
N TYR A 210 -1.77 6.74 3.67
CA TYR A 210 -2.75 5.67 3.57
C TYR A 210 -1.98 4.36 3.43
N PHE A 211 -2.60 3.24 3.82
CA PHE A 211 -1.79 2.10 4.21
C PHE A 211 -2.47 0.75 4.03
N CYS A 212 -1.69 -0.29 3.74
CA CYS A 212 -2.16 -1.66 3.51
C CYS A 212 -3.23 -1.77 2.40
N ASP A 213 -4.46 -2.18 2.74
CA ASP A 213 -5.54 -2.50 1.81
C ASP A 213 -6.10 -1.29 1.04
N GLU A 214 -5.78 -0.07 1.50
CA GLU A 214 -6.18 1.18 0.86
C GLU A 214 -5.75 1.27 -0.61
N ILE A 215 -4.63 0.64 -0.98
CA ILE A 215 -4.10 0.71 -2.34
C ILE A 215 -5.04 0.08 -3.38
N TYR A 216 -6.01 -0.74 -2.98
CA TYR A 216 -6.98 -1.36 -3.89
C TYR A 216 -8.27 -0.56 -4.06
N HIS A 217 -8.37 0.62 -3.45
CA HIS A 217 -9.59 1.40 -3.35
C HIS A 217 -9.40 2.80 -3.95
N TYR A 218 -10.48 3.37 -4.50
CA TYR A 218 -10.43 4.73 -5.03
C TYR A 218 -10.22 5.74 -3.89
N ASP A 219 -11.03 5.60 -2.83
CA ASP A 219 -10.95 6.42 -1.63
C ASP A 219 -10.16 5.69 -0.52
N PRO A 220 -9.06 6.28 0.02
CA PRO A 220 -8.48 7.57 -0.36
C PRO A 220 -7.41 7.48 -1.45
N ALA A 221 -6.86 6.27 -1.72
CA ALA A 221 -5.58 6.12 -2.39
C ALA A 221 -5.52 6.78 -3.77
N MET A 222 -6.48 6.47 -4.65
CA MET A 222 -6.49 7.06 -5.99
C MET A 222 -6.93 8.50 -5.98
N ARG A 223 -7.90 8.86 -5.13
CA ARG A 223 -8.35 10.26 -4.99
C ARG A 223 -7.20 11.19 -4.59
N MET A 224 -6.33 10.75 -3.69
CA MET A 224 -5.13 11.49 -3.30
C MET A 224 -4.14 11.67 -4.45
N ILE A 225 -3.98 10.68 -5.32
CA ILE A 225 -3.07 10.77 -6.47
C ILE A 225 -3.68 11.64 -7.58
N ASP A 226 -4.94 11.39 -7.94
CA ASP A 226 -5.62 12.01 -9.08
C ASP A 226 -6.03 13.47 -8.81
N GLU A 227 -6.67 13.71 -7.66
CA GLU A 227 -7.26 15.02 -7.33
C GLU A 227 -6.26 15.92 -6.61
N LEU A 228 -5.47 15.36 -5.67
CA LEU A 228 -4.51 16.13 -4.88
C LEU A 228 -3.09 16.11 -5.45
N GLY A 229 -2.81 15.26 -6.44
CA GLY A 229 -1.49 15.18 -7.07
C GLY A 229 -0.39 14.73 -6.11
N ILE A 230 -0.71 13.84 -5.17
CA ILE A 230 0.23 13.37 -4.14
C ILE A 230 1.35 12.54 -4.78
N PRO A 231 2.63 12.98 -4.68
CA PRO A 231 3.74 12.33 -5.38
C PRO A 231 4.53 11.31 -4.55
N ASN A 232 4.35 11.29 -3.23
CA ASN A 232 5.02 10.37 -2.33
C ASN A 232 4.00 9.81 -1.34
N VAL A 233 4.11 8.53 -0.98
CA VAL A 233 3.19 7.87 -0.05
C VAL A 233 3.98 7.09 0.99
N VAL A 234 3.57 7.19 2.24
CA VAL A 234 4.01 6.28 3.30
C VAL A 234 2.93 5.26 3.58
N CYS A 235 3.30 3.98 3.59
CA CYS A 235 2.37 2.86 3.68
C CYS A 235 2.85 1.85 4.75
N PRO A 236 2.54 2.10 6.03
CA PRO A 236 2.51 1.03 7.03
C PRO A 236 1.69 -0.17 6.53
N THR A 237 2.13 -1.41 6.72
CA THR A 237 1.29 -2.53 6.27
C THR A 237 1.52 -3.79 7.10
N SER A 238 0.47 -4.59 7.21
CA SER A 238 0.49 -5.96 7.73
C SER A 238 0.05 -6.91 6.62
N TRP A 239 0.71 -6.82 5.46
CA TRP A 239 0.34 -7.53 4.25
C TRP A 239 0.66 -9.02 4.34
N ARG A 240 -0.32 -9.87 4.06
CA ARG A 240 -0.14 -11.31 3.85
C ARG A 240 -0.08 -11.59 2.35
N ASP A 241 0.99 -12.26 1.90
CA ASP A 241 1.15 -12.64 0.50
C ASP A 241 0.04 -13.62 0.06
N ASN A 242 -0.63 -13.29 -1.05
CA ASN A 242 -1.49 -14.22 -1.78
C ASN A 242 -0.93 -14.38 -3.21
N TYR A 243 -0.56 -15.58 -3.60
CA TYR A 243 0.15 -15.86 -4.86
C TYR A 243 -0.82 -16.12 -6.01
N PRO A 244 -0.46 -15.80 -7.26
CA PRO A 244 0.83 -15.29 -7.74
C PRO A 244 0.86 -13.78 -8.02
N ASN A 245 -0.22 -13.04 -7.71
CA ASN A 245 -0.41 -11.64 -8.13
C ASN A 245 -0.69 -10.64 -6.99
N ARG A 246 -0.63 -11.06 -5.72
CA ARG A 246 -0.80 -10.20 -4.54
C ARG A 246 0.31 -10.40 -3.50
N ILE A 247 1.54 -10.47 -3.98
CA ILE A 247 2.76 -10.54 -3.16
C ILE A 247 3.18 -9.11 -2.79
N ALA A 248 3.49 -8.84 -1.51
CA ALA A 248 3.69 -7.47 -1.00
C ALA A 248 4.69 -6.66 -1.84
N ILE A 249 5.90 -7.18 -2.06
CA ILE A 249 6.94 -6.49 -2.85
C ILE A 249 6.50 -6.26 -4.30
N GLN A 250 5.75 -7.19 -4.88
CA GLN A 250 5.29 -7.12 -6.26
C GLN A 250 4.20 -6.06 -6.42
N THR A 251 3.18 -6.11 -5.56
CA THR A 251 2.02 -5.22 -5.64
C THR A 251 2.37 -3.79 -5.25
N LEU A 252 3.15 -3.59 -4.19
CA LEU A 252 3.50 -2.24 -3.70
C LEU A 252 4.48 -1.53 -4.64
N SER A 253 5.46 -2.26 -5.19
CA SER A 253 6.33 -1.69 -6.23
C SER A 253 5.58 -1.42 -7.54
N GLY A 254 4.65 -2.30 -7.90
CA GLY A 254 3.76 -2.11 -9.05
C GLY A 254 2.86 -0.89 -8.90
N PHE A 255 2.29 -0.66 -7.71
CA PHE A 255 1.51 0.54 -7.41
C PHE A 255 2.35 1.81 -7.60
N ALA A 256 3.54 1.86 -6.99
CA ALA A 256 4.43 3.03 -7.10
C ALA A 256 4.80 3.34 -8.57
N ARG A 257 5.14 2.29 -9.33
CA ARG A 257 5.47 2.40 -10.76
C ARG A 257 4.27 2.80 -11.61
N GLY A 258 3.12 2.16 -11.39
CA GLY A 258 1.88 2.37 -12.12
C GLY A 258 1.36 3.81 -12.03
N PHE A 259 1.45 4.37 -10.84
CA PHE A 259 0.91 5.70 -10.54
C PHE A 259 1.98 6.80 -10.50
N GLY A 260 3.23 6.46 -10.79
CA GLY A 260 4.31 7.42 -10.92
C GLY A 260 4.64 8.14 -9.62
N ILE A 261 4.59 7.44 -8.49
CA ILE A 261 4.86 7.99 -7.16
C ILE A 261 6.07 7.30 -6.50
N ASN A 262 6.64 7.94 -5.48
CA ASN A 262 7.45 7.23 -4.49
C ASN A 262 6.55 6.55 -3.46
N MET A 263 6.96 5.39 -2.97
CA MET A 263 6.26 4.67 -1.92
C MET A 263 7.24 4.09 -0.89
N LEU A 264 7.01 4.40 0.38
CA LEU A 264 7.75 3.85 1.51
C LEU A 264 6.86 2.84 2.23
N ALA A 265 7.08 1.55 2.00
CA ALA A 265 6.25 0.49 2.55
C ALA A 265 6.99 -0.34 3.60
N ALA A 266 6.50 -0.31 4.84
CA ALA A 266 7.03 -1.08 5.95
C ALA A 266 6.03 -2.17 6.32
N ASN A 267 6.40 -3.43 6.11
CA ASN A 267 5.55 -4.59 6.42
C ASN A 267 5.95 -5.24 7.73
N VAL A 268 5.02 -5.93 8.38
CA VAL A 268 5.34 -6.91 9.41
C VAL A 268 6.21 -8.01 8.80
N HIS A 269 7.14 -8.54 9.59
CA HIS A 269 8.02 -9.66 9.26
C HIS A 269 7.67 -10.88 10.10
N ARG A 270 6.64 -11.60 9.67
CA ARG A 270 6.18 -12.89 10.19
C ARG A 270 6.01 -13.90 9.04
N PRO A 271 7.13 -14.47 8.55
CA PRO A 271 7.11 -15.45 7.46
C PRO A 271 6.23 -16.67 7.72
N ASP A 272 6.13 -17.08 8.98
CA ASP A 272 5.25 -18.16 9.45
C ASP A 272 3.75 -17.86 9.20
N MET A 273 3.40 -16.60 8.99
CA MET A 273 2.04 -16.14 8.67
C MET A 273 1.94 -15.55 7.25
N GLY A 274 2.97 -15.72 6.42
CA GLY A 274 3.03 -15.16 5.07
C GLY A 274 3.10 -13.64 5.02
N LYS A 275 3.47 -12.98 6.13
CA LYS A 275 3.66 -11.52 6.20
C LYS A 275 5.13 -11.19 6.10
N GLN A 276 5.58 -10.78 4.92
CA GLN A 276 6.94 -10.33 4.66
C GLN A 276 6.93 -9.40 3.45
N GLY A 277 8.07 -8.75 3.16
CA GLY A 277 8.17 -7.86 2.01
C GLY A 277 7.99 -6.40 2.39
N SER A 278 9.11 -5.72 2.63
CA SER A 278 9.17 -4.26 2.83
C SER A 278 10.00 -3.63 1.73
N GLY A 279 9.80 -2.35 1.43
CA GLY A 279 10.62 -1.68 0.44
C GLY A 279 10.40 -0.18 0.27
N ILE A 280 11.33 0.40 -0.46
CA ILE A 280 11.37 1.78 -0.92
C ILE A 280 11.28 1.70 -2.44
N TYR A 281 10.19 2.23 -2.99
CA TYR A 281 9.85 2.13 -4.40
C TYR A 281 9.75 3.53 -5.01
N SER A 282 10.15 3.61 -6.28
CA SER A 282 10.08 4.82 -7.11
C SER A 282 9.34 4.49 -8.43
N PRO A 283 8.95 5.49 -9.23
CA PRO A 283 8.39 5.27 -10.55
C PRO A 283 9.31 4.46 -11.47
N ASP A 284 10.62 4.63 -11.31
CA ASP A 284 11.64 3.98 -12.13
C ASP A 284 11.93 2.55 -11.68
N GLY A 285 11.50 2.18 -10.46
CA GLY A 285 11.55 0.82 -9.95
C GLY A 285 11.88 0.73 -8.47
N VAL A 286 12.29 -0.49 -8.07
CA VAL A 286 12.73 -0.78 -6.71
C VAL A 286 14.02 -0.02 -6.41
N VAL A 287 14.02 0.76 -5.31
CA VAL A 287 15.23 1.42 -4.78
C VAL A 287 15.89 0.50 -3.75
N ALA A 288 15.08 -0.05 -2.84
CA ALA A 288 15.50 -1.10 -1.92
C ALA A 288 14.30 -1.98 -1.55
N SER A 289 14.51 -3.27 -1.36
CA SER A 289 13.48 -4.18 -0.89
C SER A 289 14.07 -5.29 -0.03
N TYR A 290 13.28 -5.81 0.89
CA TYR A 290 13.62 -6.96 1.72
C TYR A 290 12.47 -7.96 1.67
N TYR A 291 12.80 -9.17 1.27
CA TYR A 291 11.89 -10.31 1.27
C TYR A 291 12.67 -11.51 1.78
N ASP A 292 12.18 -12.11 2.85
CA ASP A 292 12.72 -13.34 3.40
C ASP A 292 11.56 -14.16 3.93
N ASN A 293 11.19 -15.22 3.21
CA ASN A 293 10.08 -16.08 3.61
C ASN A 293 10.52 -17.27 4.46
N ARG A 294 11.79 -17.33 4.87
CA ARG A 294 12.30 -18.40 5.71
C ARG A 294 11.78 -18.23 7.14
N SER A 295 11.28 -19.33 7.71
CA SER A 295 10.84 -19.35 9.10
C SER A 295 11.97 -18.94 10.04
N GLY A 296 11.67 -18.07 11.01
CA GLY A 296 12.63 -17.56 11.99
C GLY A 296 13.59 -16.47 11.47
N SER A 297 13.45 -16.00 10.22
CA SER A 297 14.22 -14.85 9.75
C SER A 297 13.86 -13.57 10.52
N SER A 298 14.83 -12.68 10.69
CA SER A 298 14.66 -11.47 11.50
C SER A 298 14.11 -10.30 10.70
N GLY A 299 13.59 -9.31 11.44
CA GLY A 299 13.27 -8.01 10.88
C GLY A 299 14.49 -7.31 10.25
N LYS A 300 14.23 -6.31 9.40
CA LYS A 300 15.26 -5.62 8.63
C LYS A 300 14.99 -4.14 8.48
N LEU A 301 15.97 -3.32 8.87
CA LEU A 301 16.02 -1.90 8.52
C LEU A 301 16.59 -1.77 7.11
N LEU A 302 15.78 -1.25 6.19
CA LEU A 302 16.18 -0.84 4.86
C LEU A 302 16.40 0.67 4.86
N VAL A 303 17.53 1.11 4.32
CA VAL A 303 17.86 2.53 4.15
C VAL A 303 18.29 2.75 2.72
N ALA A 304 17.70 3.74 2.06
CA ALA A 304 18.10 4.13 0.71
C ALA A 304 17.81 5.61 0.45
N THR A 305 18.61 6.20 -0.42
CA THR A 305 18.38 7.55 -0.94
C THR A 305 17.52 7.45 -2.20
N THR A 306 16.49 8.28 -2.29
CA THR A 306 15.59 8.35 -3.45
C THR A 306 15.34 9.80 -3.86
N GLY A 307 15.00 10.01 -5.13
CA GLY A 307 14.72 11.32 -5.69
C GLY A 307 13.43 11.92 -5.12
N VAL A 308 13.44 13.24 -4.92
CA VAL A 308 12.24 14.00 -4.55
C VAL A 308 11.34 14.15 -5.77
N ILE A 309 10.14 13.56 -5.70
CA ILE A 309 9.10 13.72 -6.72
C ILE A 309 8.11 14.77 -6.22
N ARG A 310 7.81 15.75 -7.07
CA ARG A 310 6.87 16.85 -6.75
C ARG A 310 5.50 16.71 -7.38
N ARG A 311 5.37 15.86 -8.40
CA ARG A 311 4.11 15.51 -9.05
C ARG A 311 4.20 14.06 -9.54
N PRO A 312 3.10 13.30 -9.49
CA PRO A 312 3.04 11.96 -10.07
C PRO A 312 3.49 11.97 -11.53
N VAL A 313 4.33 11.00 -11.90
CA VAL A 313 4.72 10.75 -13.29
C VAL A 313 3.54 10.10 -14.01
N ARG A 314 2.74 10.93 -14.68
CA ARG A 314 1.52 10.47 -15.35
C ARG A 314 1.86 9.55 -16.52
N GLN A 315 1.25 8.38 -16.51
CA GLN A 315 1.28 7.45 -17.63
C GLN A 315 0.18 7.76 -18.64
N ARG A 316 0.44 7.51 -19.92
CA ARG A 316 -0.55 7.67 -20.98
C ARG A 316 -0.95 6.30 -21.47
N LEU A 317 -1.91 5.70 -20.78
CA LEU A 317 -2.45 4.42 -21.21
C LEU A 317 -3.14 4.57 -22.57
N PRO A 318 -2.98 3.59 -23.48
CA PRO A 318 -3.63 3.63 -24.78
C PRO A 318 -5.13 3.78 -24.62
N GLN A 319 -5.76 4.57 -25.49
CA GLN A 319 -7.21 4.64 -25.48
C GLN A 319 -7.74 3.27 -25.89
N TYR A 320 -8.59 2.71 -25.03
CA TYR A 320 -9.27 1.47 -25.30
C TYR A 320 -10.21 1.62 -26.50
N GLU A 321 -10.02 0.80 -27.53
CA GLU A 321 -10.94 0.71 -28.67
C GLU A 321 -11.57 -0.68 -28.76
N THR A 322 -12.87 -0.75 -29.02
CA THR A 322 -13.61 -2.02 -29.18
C THR A 322 -13.06 -2.88 -30.32
N SER A 323 -12.42 -2.26 -31.33
CA SER A 323 -11.70 -2.94 -32.42
C SER A 323 -10.56 -3.84 -31.90
N MET A 324 -10.07 -3.58 -30.69
CA MET A 324 -9.04 -4.35 -30.00
C MET A 324 -9.60 -5.60 -29.27
N GLN A 325 -10.83 -6.03 -29.54
CA GLN A 325 -11.41 -7.24 -28.92
C GLN A 325 -11.28 -8.52 -29.78
N THR A 326 -10.66 -8.46 -30.95
CA THR A 326 -10.56 -9.65 -31.81
C THR A 326 -9.67 -10.72 -31.17
N GLU A 327 -10.21 -11.92 -31.00
CA GLU A 327 -9.41 -13.08 -30.61
C GLU A 327 -8.36 -13.40 -31.68
N GLY A 328 -7.18 -13.84 -31.23
CA GLY A 328 -6.19 -14.42 -32.13
C GLY A 328 -6.64 -15.77 -32.70
N GLY A 329 -5.76 -16.44 -33.45
CA GLY A 329 -6.03 -17.81 -33.92
C GLY A 329 -6.34 -18.78 -32.77
N SER A 330 -7.05 -19.88 -33.08
CA SER A 330 -7.47 -20.90 -32.11
C SER A 330 -6.32 -21.34 -31.19
N GLN A 331 -6.47 -21.13 -29.88
CA GLN A 331 -5.52 -21.54 -28.84
C GLN A 331 -6.15 -22.66 -28.00
N ASP A 332 -5.34 -23.61 -27.53
CA ASP A 332 -5.77 -24.61 -26.53
C ASP A 332 -5.79 -23.97 -25.14
N THR A 333 -6.92 -23.35 -24.79
CA THR A 333 -7.10 -22.63 -23.52
C THR A 333 -7.82 -23.47 -22.47
N PHE A 334 -7.58 -23.17 -21.20
CA PHE A 334 -8.27 -23.79 -20.06
C PHE A 334 -8.58 -22.74 -18.98
N MET A 335 -9.57 -23.03 -18.14
CA MET A 335 -9.89 -22.18 -16.99
C MET A 335 -9.11 -22.65 -15.76
N SER A 336 -8.60 -21.72 -14.96
CA SER A 336 -7.97 -22.04 -13.68
C SER A 336 -8.24 -20.98 -12.61
N ASP A 337 -8.23 -21.41 -11.36
CA ASP A 337 -8.38 -20.56 -10.20
C ASP A 337 -7.06 -19.85 -9.85
N VAL A 338 -7.09 -18.52 -9.84
CA VAL A 338 -5.98 -17.65 -9.44
C VAL A 338 -6.51 -16.73 -8.34
N ASN A 339 -6.16 -17.01 -7.08
CA ASN A 339 -6.62 -16.23 -5.92
C ASN A 339 -8.16 -16.08 -5.81
N GLY A 340 -8.92 -17.12 -6.15
CA GLY A 340 -10.39 -17.10 -6.10
C GLY A 340 -11.07 -16.65 -7.39
N ASP A 341 -10.29 -16.23 -8.39
CA ASP A 341 -10.77 -15.71 -9.66
C ASP A 341 -10.55 -16.74 -10.79
N SER A 342 -11.53 -16.90 -11.67
CA SER A 342 -11.47 -17.87 -12.79
C SER A 342 -10.79 -17.25 -14.02
N TYR A 343 -9.50 -17.52 -14.21
CA TYR A 343 -8.70 -17.02 -15.32
C TYR A 343 -8.79 -17.94 -16.53
N LYS A 344 -8.83 -17.36 -17.75
CA LYS A 344 -8.59 -18.09 -19.00
C LYS A 344 -7.09 -18.13 -19.26
N LEU A 345 -6.50 -19.32 -19.24
CA LEU A 345 -5.07 -19.57 -19.38
C LEU A 345 -4.72 -20.34 -20.66
N VAL A 346 -3.50 -20.13 -21.16
CA VAL A 346 -2.85 -20.94 -22.19
C VAL A 346 -1.43 -21.29 -21.73
N ILE A 347 -0.99 -22.53 -21.95
CA ILE A 347 0.39 -22.93 -21.66
C ILE A 347 1.34 -22.31 -22.71
N LEU A 348 2.46 -21.77 -22.26
CA LEU A 348 3.48 -21.23 -23.15
C LEU A 348 4.33 -22.35 -23.77
N ASP A 349 4.49 -22.31 -25.10
CA ASP A 349 5.37 -23.19 -25.86
C ASP A 349 6.57 -22.40 -26.40
N SER A 350 7.79 -22.96 -26.30
CA SER A 350 9.01 -22.40 -26.87
C SER A 350 8.97 -22.14 -28.38
N ARG A 351 8.08 -22.83 -29.11
CA ARG A 351 7.90 -22.69 -30.57
C ARG A 351 7.04 -21.48 -30.93
N GLN A 352 6.25 -20.98 -30.00
CA GLN A 352 5.43 -19.79 -30.17
C GLN A 352 6.21 -18.55 -29.69
N ARG A 353 6.12 -17.46 -30.45
CA ARG A 353 6.80 -16.19 -30.13
C ARG A 353 5.83 -15.13 -29.63
N SER A 354 4.55 -15.26 -29.96
CA SER A 354 3.51 -14.29 -29.60
C SER A 354 2.13 -14.93 -29.49
N LEU A 355 1.32 -14.45 -28.56
CA LEU A 355 -0.05 -14.93 -28.31
C LEU A 355 -0.96 -13.77 -27.93
N ARG A 356 -2.26 -13.90 -28.22
CA ARG A 356 -3.31 -12.96 -27.80
C ARG A 356 -4.46 -13.73 -27.14
N LEU A 357 -4.86 -13.31 -25.95
CA LEU A 357 -6.01 -13.85 -25.23
C LEU A 357 -7.00 -12.74 -24.89
N CYS A 358 -8.29 -13.02 -25.05
CA CYS A 358 -9.37 -12.10 -24.71
C CYS A 358 -10.42 -12.79 -23.82
N VAL A 359 -10.93 -12.08 -22.82
CA VAL A 359 -12.08 -12.49 -22.00
C VAL A 359 -12.95 -11.26 -21.79
N ALA A 360 -14.24 -11.39 -22.14
CA ALA A 360 -15.19 -10.27 -22.13
C ALA A 360 -14.58 -9.05 -22.86
N GLU A 361 -14.49 -7.90 -22.22
CA GLU A 361 -13.92 -6.68 -22.77
C GLU A 361 -12.41 -6.50 -22.51
N MET A 362 -11.68 -7.51 -22.02
CA MET A 362 -10.24 -7.43 -21.80
C MET A 362 -9.48 -8.30 -22.81
N CYS A 363 -8.49 -7.74 -23.48
CA CYS A 363 -7.52 -8.50 -24.27
C CYS A 363 -6.10 -8.22 -23.79
N CYS A 364 -5.24 -9.23 -23.86
CA CYS A 364 -3.81 -9.08 -23.67
C CYS A 364 -3.01 -9.86 -24.70
N GLU A 365 -1.86 -9.29 -25.03
CA GLU A 365 -0.86 -9.87 -25.92
C GLU A 365 0.42 -10.10 -25.14
N ILE A 366 1.09 -11.20 -25.46
CA ILE A 366 2.43 -11.51 -24.98
C ILE A 366 3.32 -11.81 -26.18
N GLU A 367 4.53 -11.25 -26.17
CA GLU A 367 5.65 -11.68 -27.01
C GLU A 367 6.77 -12.15 -26.08
N TYR A 368 7.37 -13.30 -26.36
CA TYR A 368 8.35 -13.88 -25.45
C TYR A 368 9.34 -14.82 -26.13
N ASP A 369 10.54 -14.85 -25.55
CA ASP A 369 11.58 -15.85 -25.80
C ASP A 369 12.04 -16.42 -24.47
N ILE A 370 11.77 -17.71 -24.24
CA ILE A 370 12.04 -18.38 -22.96
C ILE A 370 13.04 -19.52 -23.12
N GLU A 371 13.99 -19.58 -22.21
CA GLU A 371 14.89 -20.71 -21.98
C GLU A 371 14.30 -21.59 -20.87
N PHE A 372 13.50 -22.58 -21.26
CA PHE A 372 12.93 -23.54 -20.31
C PHE A 372 14.01 -24.35 -19.60
N ARG A 373 13.88 -24.49 -18.28
CA ARG A 373 14.69 -25.41 -17.47
C ARG A 373 13.80 -26.48 -16.86
N ALA A 374 14.37 -27.68 -16.73
CA ALA A 374 13.62 -28.92 -16.55
C ALA A 374 12.63 -28.84 -15.36
N GLY A 375 11.33 -28.94 -15.67
CA GLY A 375 10.23 -28.99 -14.72
C GLY A 375 9.36 -27.74 -14.67
N ASP A 376 9.85 -26.58 -15.12
CA ASP A 376 9.05 -25.36 -15.13
C ASP A 376 8.04 -25.37 -16.27
N VAL A 377 6.79 -25.04 -15.93
CA VAL A 377 5.71 -24.77 -16.88
C VAL A 377 5.21 -23.36 -16.63
N TYR A 378 4.94 -22.63 -17.71
CA TYR A 378 4.39 -21.27 -17.65
C TYR A 378 3.04 -21.22 -18.36
N ALA A 379 2.14 -20.43 -17.80
CA ALA A 379 0.87 -20.10 -18.42
C ALA A 379 0.74 -18.58 -18.58
N PHE A 380 0.16 -18.14 -19.70
CA PHE A 380 -0.31 -16.78 -19.88
C PHE A 380 -1.82 -16.72 -19.72
N GLY A 381 -2.29 -15.74 -18.96
CA GLY A 381 -3.67 -15.66 -18.50
C GLY A 381 -4.30 -14.30 -18.65
N VAL A 382 -5.62 -14.28 -18.82
CA VAL A 382 -6.44 -13.06 -18.80
C VAL A 382 -7.68 -13.28 -17.93
N PHE A 383 -8.10 -12.21 -17.25
CA PHE A 383 -9.28 -12.14 -16.40
C PHE A 383 -9.95 -10.77 -16.53
N SER A 384 -11.29 -10.76 -16.56
CA SER A 384 -12.12 -9.58 -16.44
C SER A 384 -13.36 -9.97 -15.65
N GLY A 385 -13.50 -9.46 -14.42
CA GLY A 385 -14.62 -9.86 -13.57
C GLY A 385 -14.53 -9.39 -12.12
N ASN A 386 -15.51 -9.85 -11.34
CA ASN A 386 -15.63 -9.57 -9.92
C ASN A 386 -14.76 -10.52 -9.10
N HIS A 387 -13.95 -9.94 -8.22
CA HIS A 387 -13.25 -10.65 -7.16
C HIS A 387 -14.02 -10.46 -5.86
N ALA A 388 -14.38 -11.56 -5.22
CA ALA A 388 -15.07 -11.54 -3.93
C ALA A 388 -14.13 -11.03 -2.83
N GLN A 389 -14.66 -10.18 -1.96
CA GLN A 389 -14.07 -9.83 -0.66
C GLN A 389 -14.90 -10.50 0.43
N PRO A 390 -14.56 -11.74 0.83
CA PRO A 390 -15.35 -12.50 1.78
C PRO A 390 -15.58 -11.76 3.11
N GLU A 391 -14.63 -10.93 3.51
CA GLU A 391 -14.62 -10.19 4.77
C GLU A 391 -15.69 -9.10 4.89
N ASN A 392 -16.12 -8.51 3.78
CA ASN A 392 -17.09 -7.40 3.79
C ASN A 392 -18.29 -7.62 2.86
N GLY A 393 -18.38 -8.79 2.21
CA GLY A 393 -19.45 -9.14 1.29
C GLY A 393 -19.51 -8.28 0.03
N LYS A 394 -18.42 -7.57 -0.29
CA LYS A 394 -18.31 -6.72 -1.48
C LYS A 394 -17.55 -7.44 -2.59
N TYR A 395 -17.65 -6.88 -3.79
CA TYR A 395 -16.92 -7.34 -4.95
C TYR A 395 -16.14 -6.17 -5.53
N ASN A 396 -14.87 -6.42 -5.77
CA ASN A 396 -14.00 -5.50 -6.47
C ASN A 396 -13.88 -5.98 -7.93
N TYR A 397 -14.11 -5.09 -8.90
CA TYR A 397 -13.99 -5.44 -10.30
C TYR A 397 -12.54 -5.29 -10.81
N TYR A 398 -12.00 -6.34 -11.40
CA TYR A 398 -10.63 -6.36 -11.92
C TYR A 398 -10.56 -6.73 -13.40
N GLN A 399 -9.62 -6.10 -14.08
CA GLN A 399 -9.05 -6.57 -15.33
C GLN A 399 -7.60 -6.96 -15.07
N SER A 400 -7.15 -8.11 -15.55
CA SER A 400 -5.84 -8.63 -15.22
C SER A 400 -5.32 -9.51 -16.34
N CYS A 401 -4.02 -9.47 -16.57
CA CYS A 401 -3.35 -10.50 -17.34
C CYS A 401 -1.92 -10.67 -16.90
N MET A 402 -1.44 -11.90 -16.96
CA MET A 402 -0.14 -12.25 -16.43
C MET A 402 0.41 -13.52 -17.07
N VAL A 403 1.72 -13.57 -17.18
CA VAL A 403 2.47 -14.82 -17.24
C VAL A 403 2.80 -15.27 -15.83
N LEU A 404 2.59 -16.55 -15.53
CA LEU A 404 2.86 -17.14 -14.22
C LEU A 404 3.52 -18.51 -14.36
N LYS A 405 4.41 -18.83 -13.40
CA LYS A 405 5.00 -20.17 -13.26
C LYS A 405 4.01 -21.08 -12.53
N CYS A 406 3.67 -22.21 -13.15
CA CYS A 406 2.85 -23.24 -12.55
C CYS A 406 3.68 -24.01 -11.50
N PRO A 407 3.11 -24.40 -10.36
CA PRO A 407 3.84 -25.12 -9.31
C PRO A 407 4.47 -26.42 -9.79
N ASN A 408 3.82 -27.11 -10.73
CA ASN A 408 4.33 -28.32 -11.36
C ASN A 408 3.90 -28.40 -12.84
N SER A 409 4.21 -29.53 -13.48
CA SER A 409 3.97 -29.75 -14.90
C SER A 409 2.49 -29.93 -15.31
N THR A 410 1.57 -29.97 -14.34
CA THR A 410 0.15 -30.21 -14.56
C THR A 410 -0.58 -28.87 -14.70
N LYS A 411 -1.28 -28.66 -15.83
CA LYS A 411 -1.90 -27.37 -16.19
C LYS A 411 -2.92 -26.88 -15.16
N GLU A 412 -3.61 -27.80 -14.47
CA GLU A 412 -4.59 -27.52 -13.42
C GLU A 412 -3.97 -26.86 -12.18
N THR A 413 -2.64 -26.89 -12.04
CA THR A 413 -1.94 -26.21 -10.94
C THR A 413 -1.57 -24.76 -11.23
N CYS A 414 -1.62 -24.35 -12.50
CA CYS A 414 -1.34 -22.98 -12.90
C CYS A 414 -2.32 -22.02 -12.20
N GLY A 415 -1.82 -21.06 -11.42
CA GLY A 415 -2.62 -20.18 -10.58
C GLY A 415 -2.49 -20.42 -9.08
N LYS A 416 -1.96 -21.59 -8.68
CA LYS A 416 -1.60 -21.88 -7.29
C LYS A 416 -0.21 -21.33 -6.94
N GLN A 417 0.15 -21.41 -5.65
CA GLN A 417 1.37 -20.81 -5.11
C GLN A 417 2.66 -21.38 -5.73
N SER A 418 3.46 -20.47 -6.28
CA SER A 418 4.83 -20.71 -6.75
C SER A 418 5.76 -19.67 -6.12
N THR A 419 6.84 -20.13 -5.48
CA THR A 419 7.82 -19.25 -4.79
C THR A 419 9.23 -19.30 -5.40
N ASP A 420 9.40 -20.14 -6.42
CA ASP A 420 10.65 -20.39 -7.10
C ASP A 420 10.44 -20.52 -8.61
N ALA A 421 11.52 -20.35 -9.37
CA ALA A 421 11.56 -20.55 -10.81
C ALA A 421 13.00 -20.81 -11.23
N SER A 422 13.17 -21.52 -12.34
CA SER A 422 14.48 -21.81 -12.95
C SER A 422 14.61 -21.27 -14.37
N SER A 423 13.51 -21.14 -15.11
CA SER A 423 13.48 -20.73 -16.50
C SER A 423 13.62 -19.23 -16.64
N VAL A 424 14.31 -18.82 -17.70
CA VAL A 424 14.68 -17.42 -17.92
C VAL A 424 14.04 -16.91 -19.19
N PHE A 425 13.36 -15.77 -19.09
CA PHE A 425 12.89 -15.01 -20.25
C PHE A 425 14.05 -14.14 -20.75
N THR A 426 14.45 -14.34 -21.99
CA THR A 426 15.44 -13.49 -22.69
C THR A 426 14.78 -12.30 -23.37
N HIS A 427 13.51 -12.48 -23.75
CA HIS A 427 12.61 -11.46 -24.22
C HIS A 427 11.24 -11.65 -23.55
N LEU A 428 10.64 -10.56 -23.10
CA LEU A 428 9.26 -10.54 -22.63
C LEU A 428 8.67 -9.18 -23.00
N ARG A 429 7.49 -9.16 -23.59
CA ARG A 429 6.67 -7.97 -23.78
C ARG A 429 5.22 -8.37 -23.55
N ILE A 430 4.55 -7.70 -22.61
CA ILE A 430 3.12 -7.89 -22.33
C ILE A 430 2.43 -6.58 -22.61
N ASN A 431 1.44 -6.61 -23.49
CA ASN A 431 0.60 -5.48 -23.85
C ASN A 431 -0.84 -5.78 -23.44
N ALA A 432 -1.49 -4.85 -22.75
CA ALA A 432 -2.79 -5.07 -22.14
C ALA A 432 -3.74 -3.92 -22.44
N PHE A 433 -4.93 -4.27 -22.92
CA PHE A 433 -5.94 -3.30 -23.37
C PHE A 433 -6.99 -3.08 -22.29
N PHE A 434 -6.64 -2.27 -21.29
CA PHE A 434 -7.52 -1.96 -20.15
C PHE A 434 -8.61 -0.95 -20.51
N SER A 435 -9.80 -1.14 -19.93
CA SER A 435 -10.87 -0.13 -19.93
C SER A 435 -10.71 0.93 -18.83
N THR A 436 -9.63 0.83 -18.05
CA THR A 436 -9.32 1.67 -16.90
C THR A 436 -7.92 2.26 -17.03
N LYS A 437 -7.72 3.44 -16.42
CA LYS A 437 -6.37 4.01 -16.26
C LYS A 437 -5.64 3.52 -15.00
N TYR A 438 -6.31 2.73 -14.15
CA TYR A 438 -5.80 2.34 -12.83
C TYR A 438 -5.08 0.99 -12.88
N VAL A 439 -3.82 0.99 -13.34
CA VAL A 439 -3.07 -0.22 -13.68
C VAL A 439 -1.76 -0.34 -12.87
N TYR A 440 -1.55 -1.53 -12.32
CA TYR A 440 -0.45 -1.92 -11.45
C TYR A 440 0.42 -2.89 -12.26
N PRO A 441 1.58 -2.47 -12.79
CA PRO A 441 2.53 -3.38 -13.42
C PRO A 441 3.15 -4.31 -12.37
N LEU A 442 2.96 -5.62 -12.53
CA LEU A 442 3.43 -6.63 -11.61
C LEU A 442 4.63 -7.37 -12.20
N HIS A 443 5.70 -7.53 -11.43
CA HIS A 443 6.87 -8.31 -11.85
C HIS A 443 7.61 -8.87 -10.64
N VAL A 444 7.75 -10.19 -10.55
CA VAL A 444 8.48 -10.87 -9.48
C VAL A 444 9.27 -12.05 -10.03
N VAL A 445 10.50 -12.18 -9.54
CA VAL A 445 11.47 -13.18 -9.99
C VAL A 445 11.99 -13.98 -8.81
N SER A 446 12.54 -15.15 -9.08
CA SER A 446 13.25 -15.96 -8.09
C SER A 446 14.76 -15.77 -8.23
N HIS A 447 15.44 -15.49 -7.11
CA HIS A 447 16.89 -15.47 -7.05
C HIS A 447 17.38 -16.18 -5.79
N ARG A 448 18.26 -17.19 -5.95
CA ARG A 448 18.84 -17.97 -4.85
C ARG A 448 17.78 -18.57 -3.89
N GLY A 449 16.68 -19.05 -4.44
CA GLY A 449 15.59 -19.66 -3.67
C GLY A 449 14.74 -18.67 -2.87
N GLN A 450 14.76 -17.39 -3.23
CA GLN A 450 13.92 -16.34 -2.64
C GLN A 450 13.26 -15.50 -3.74
N LEU A 451 12.08 -14.96 -3.44
CA LEU A 451 11.47 -13.95 -4.31
C LEU A 451 12.19 -12.61 -4.18
N THR A 452 12.31 -11.92 -5.30
CA THR A 452 12.89 -10.58 -5.35
C THR A 452 12.32 -9.78 -6.53
N LEU A 453 12.66 -8.50 -6.58
CA LEU A 453 12.30 -7.60 -7.67
C LEU A 453 13.51 -7.39 -8.58
N ALA A 454 13.34 -7.62 -9.88
CA ALA A 454 14.34 -7.26 -10.87
C ALA A 454 14.26 -5.75 -11.16
N SER A 455 15.40 -5.10 -11.38
CA SER A 455 15.47 -3.74 -11.93
C SER A 455 15.46 -3.72 -13.46
N GLN A 456 15.73 -4.86 -14.09
CA GLN A 456 15.98 -5.01 -15.52
C GLN A 456 14.71 -5.23 -16.35
N TRP A 457 13.68 -4.41 -16.13
CA TRP A 457 12.45 -4.39 -16.93
C TRP A 457 11.87 -2.98 -16.97
N ASN A 458 11.02 -2.72 -17.95
CA ASN A 458 10.43 -1.41 -18.19
C ASN A 458 8.91 -1.52 -18.22
N TYR A 459 8.27 -0.40 -17.90
CA TYR A 459 6.85 -0.24 -18.10
C TYR A 459 6.54 1.19 -18.48
N GLN A 460 5.78 1.33 -19.55
CA GLN A 460 5.35 2.60 -20.08
C GLN A 460 4.07 2.37 -20.87
N ASP A 461 3.10 3.25 -20.71
CA ASP A 461 1.90 3.33 -21.56
C ASP A 461 1.22 1.96 -21.76
N GLY A 462 1.05 1.20 -20.67
CA GLY A 462 0.30 -0.06 -20.65
C GLY A 462 1.09 -1.28 -21.15
N VAL A 463 2.37 -1.10 -21.46
CA VAL A 463 3.25 -2.17 -21.95
C VAL A 463 4.34 -2.44 -20.92
N LEU A 464 4.52 -3.70 -20.56
CA LEU A 464 5.62 -4.18 -19.70
C LEU A 464 6.60 -4.95 -20.59
N TRP A 465 7.90 -4.65 -20.51
CA TRP A 465 8.88 -5.39 -21.32
C TRP A 465 10.28 -5.52 -20.70
N SER A 466 10.95 -6.60 -21.09
CA SER A 466 12.39 -6.82 -20.94
C SER A 466 12.99 -7.32 -22.25
N ARG A 467 14.16 -6.79 -22.62
CA ARG A 467 14.93 -7.20 -23.82
C ARG A 467 16.23 -7.95 -23.46
N GLN A 468 16.36 -8.34 -22.20
CA GLN A 468 17.56 -9.01 -21.69
C GLN A 468 17.16 -10.08 -20.69
N ARG A 469 18.09 -11.01 -20.44
CA ARG A 469 17.94 -12.02 -19.40
C ARG A 469 17.72 -11.35 -18.05
N THR A 470 16.58 -11.62 -17.44
CA THR A 470 16.33 -11.33 -16.03
C THR A 470 16.70 -12.53 -15.17
N TYR A 471 16.45 -12.45 -13.86
CA TYR A 471 16.35 -13.65 -13.04
C TYR A 471 15.15 -14.51 -13.46
N PRO A 472 15.14 -15.81 -13.09
CA PRO A 472 14.01 -16.69 -13.37
C PRO A 472 12.67 -16.08 -12.98
N LEU A 473 11.74 -16.05 -13.93
CA LEU A 473 10.48 -15.34 -13.75
C LEU A 473 9.50 -16.17 -12.93
N VAL A 474 8.89 -15.59 -11.90
CA VAL A 474 7.81 -16.27 -11.16
C VAL A 474 6.45 -15.79 -11.68
N SER A 475 6.26 -14.48 -11.78
CA SER A 475 5.12 -13.90 -12.50
C SER A 475 5.41 -12.48 -12.98
N ALA A 476 4.81 -12.12 -14.12
CA ALA A 476 4.79 -10.75 -14.63
C ALA A 476 3.47 -10.47 -15.34
N GLY A 477 3.01 -9.23 -15.27
CA GLY A 477 1.73 -8.85 -15.86
C GLY A 477 1.18 -7.59 -15.23
N PHE A 478 -0.13 -7.57 -15.05
CA PHE A 478 -0.85 -6.38 -14.65
C PHE A 478 -2.03 -6.71 -13.76
N TYR A 479 -2.37 -5.74 -12.91
CA TYR A 479 -3.63 -5.67 -12.21
C TYR A 479 -4.31 -4.35 -12.55
N GLY A 480 -5.57 -4.35 -12.93
CA GLY A 480 -6.34 -3.16 -13.32
C GLY A 480 -7.62 -3.05 -12.50
N ARG A 481 -7.88 -1.89 -11.89
CA ARG A 481 -9.11 -1.62 -11.09
C ARG A 481 -10.14 -0.85 -11.89
N ILE A 482 -11.40 -1.30 -11.84
CA ILE A 482 -12.53 -0.55 -12.38
C ILE A 482 -13.48 -0.22 -11.22
N TYR A 483 -13.15 0.85 -10.50
CA TYR A 483 -13.83 1.21 -9.24
C TYR A 483 -15.32 1.47 -9.41
N GLU A 484 -15.73 1.99 -10.58
CA GLU A 484 -17.13 2.29 -10.89
C GLU A 484 -17.99 1.03 -11.02
N ARG A 485 -17.37 -0.15 -11.15
CA ARG A 485 -18.04 -1.45 -11.25
C ARG A 485 -17.94 -2.27 -9.97
N ASP A 486 -17.30 -1.74 -8.93
CA ASP A 486 -17.35 -2.39 -7.62
C ASP A 486 -18.81 -2.47 -7.15
N SER A 487 -19.26 -3.65 -6.74
CA SER A 487 -20.63 -3.87 -6.28
C SER A 487 -20.64 -4.31 -4.81
N SER A 488 -21.56 -3.77 -4.02
CA SER A 488 -22.05 -4.49 -2.83
C SER A 488 -22.99 -5.59 -3.29
N ASN A 489 -23.05 -6.74 -2.61
CA ASN A 489 -24.21 -7.61 -2.71
C ASN A 489 -25.47 -6.73 -2.59
N SER A 490 -26.26 -6.68 -3.65
CA SER A 490 -27.41 -5.81 -3.75
C SER A 490 -28.44 -6.22 -2.70
N GLU A 491 -28.60 -5.44 -1.63
CA GLU A 491 -29.96 -5.14 -1.20
C GLU A 491 -30.54 -4.22 -2.27
N THR A 492 -31.52 -4.76 -3.00
CA THR A 492 -32.27 -4.07 -4.04
C THR A 492 -32.96 -2.84 -3.44
N ILE A 493 -32.29 -1.69 -3.44
CA ILE A 493 -33.00 -0.41 -3.32
C ILE A 493 -33.57 -0.14 -4.71
N CYS A 494 -34.81 -0.59 -4.93
CA CYS A 494 -35.66 -0.05 -5.98
C CYS A 494 -35.73 1.47 -5.79
N ALA A 495 -34.91 2.22 -6.52
CA ALA A 495 -35.12 3.65 -6.70
C ALA A 495 -36.37 3.82 -7.56
N SER A 496 -37.52 3.90 -6.91
CA SER A 496 -38.76 4.37 -7.52
C SER A 496 -38.53 5.81 -8.00
N VAL A 497 -38.29 5.98 -9.29
CA VAL A 497 -38.28 7.29 -9.94
C VAL A 497 -39.72 7.81 -9.92
N VAL A 498 -40.05 8.62 -8.91
CA VAL A 498 -41.27 9.44 -8.92
C VAL A 498 -40.98 10.64 -9.81
N LEU A 499 -41.47 10.57 -11.06
CA LEU A 499 -41.54 11.70 -11.99
C LEU A 499 -42.53 12.74 -11.42
N LEU A 500 -42.00 13.79 -10.78
CA LEU A 500 -42.76 15.00 -10.48
C LEU A 500 -42.88 15.84 -11.76
N ILE A 501 -43.98 15.66 -12.47
CA ILE A 501 -44.39 16.55 -13.56
C ILE A 501 -44.88 17.85 -12.93
N SER A 502 -44.12 18.92 -13.10
CA SER A 502 -44.53 20.28 -12.76
C SER A 502 -45.38 20.86 -13.90
N CYS A 503 -46.69 20.96 -13.68
CA CYS A 503 -47.58 21.72 -14.53
C CYS A 503 -47.37 23.22 -14.29
N VAL A 504 -46.77 23.91 -15.26
CA VAL A 504 -46.73 25.37 -15.33
C VAL A 504 -48.07 25.85 -15.87
N PHE A 505 -48.90 26.47 -15.03
CA PHE A 505 -50.07 27.23 -15.46
C PHE A 505 -49.61 28.55 -16.08
N TYR A 506 -49.84 28.72 -17.38
CA TYR A 506 -49.86 30.04 -18.02
C TYR A 506 -51.24 30.65 -17.82
N HIS A 507 -51.32 31.73 -17.03
CA HIS A 507 -52.46 32.63 -17.06
C HIS A 507 -52.32 33.55 -18.29
N MET A 508 -53.30 33.48 -19.18
CA MET A 508 -53.59 34.54 -20.15
C MET A 508 -55.10 34.80 -20.11
N PHE A 509 -55.45 35.85 -19.36
CA PHE A 509 -56.49 36.88 -19.56
C PHE A 509 -56.95 37.42 -18.21
#